data_AF-A0A2E9QGA2-F1
#
_entry.id   AF-A0A2E9QGA2-F1
#
_cell.length_a   1.000
_cell.length_b   1.000
_cell.length_c   1.000
_cell.angle_alpha   90.00
_cell.angle_beta   90.00
_cell.angle_gamma   90.00
#
_symmetry.space_group_name_H-M   'P 1'
#
loop_
_entity.id
_entity.type
_entity.pdbx_description
1 polymer ?
#
loop_
_entity_poly.entity_id
_entity_poly.type
_entity_poly.pdbx_seq_one_letter_code
_entity_poly.pdbx_strand_id
1 'polypeptide(L)'
;MELIFAGLDLKDFQKGLMEAYLLARQASGGASFRTVDSFEPAYASSGTLWIPELPFSRLDELLDWGLPVLLCAGQLYREPDELRKLYEAGAGALFFPGLDNLYLFPEISEDTNGAALLIMDDPFRRLYRQILLFAGYSPRGDLSSAKDISLVLEGLREQKQIVIVADLDCNRVDTLLLCHELDSYIRKNPSMSGRIRILLLKDFKKPGLDPAYMRSSVQKIARRIFHPMEGALALVESLYLYGIPDEMAGARFRNLETFLYANRIQSLRADPDRIFRNASSRLKSFSRALPFLWLYDEFRDLSSTGAITLQPDVNPGNLFYGIRGPGASGESLQNLDK
;
A
#
# COMPACT_ATOMS: atom_id res chain seq x y z
N MET A 1 -15.06 4.06 13.04
CA MET A 1 -13.93 3.11 13.15
C MET A 1 -12.95 3.61 14.21
N GLU A 2 -12.36 2.73 15.02
CA GLU A 2 -11.37 3.10 16.04
C GLU A 2 -10.04 3.49 15.37
N LEU A 3 -9.38 4.52 15.89
CA LEU A 3 -8.14 5.09 15.34
C LEU A 3 -7.15 5.34 16.49
N ILE A 4 -5.86 5.11 16.23
CA ILE A 4 -4.81 5.47 17.18
C ILE A 4 -4.05 6.68 16.65
N PHE A 5 -3.94 7.71 17.48
CA PHE A 5 -3.00 8.80 17.32
C PHE A 5 -1.80 8.52 18.22
N ALA A 6 -0.58 8.58 17.69
CA ALA A 6 0.62 8.37 18.50
C ALA A 6 1.71 9.39 18.19
N GLY A 7 2.18 10.10 19.22
CA GLY A 7 3.26 11.07 19.12
C GLY A 7 4.64 10.42 19.18
N LEU A 8 5.49 10.66 18.17
CA LEU A 8 6.88 10.22 18.17
C LEU A 8 7.76 11.38 18.62
N ASP A 9 8.31 11.26 19.83
CA ASP A 9 9.26 12.23 20.43
C ASP A 9 8.80 13.70 20.29
N LEU A 10 7.51 13.95 20.51
CA LEU A 10 6.91 15.27 20.37
C LEU A 10 7.37 16.21 21.49
N LYS A 11 7.68 17.46 21.14
CA LYS A 11 7.85 18.55 22.11
C LYS A 11 6.51 18.87 22.79
N ASP A 12 6.54 19.38 24.02
CA ASP A 12 5.31 19.64 24.80
C ASP A 12 4.30 20.55 24.09
N PHE A 13 4.77 21.59 23.39
CA PHE A 13 3.88 22.45 22.61
C PHE A 13 3.20 21.68 21.44
N GLN A 14 3.87 20.68 20.86
CA GLN A 14 3.32 19.84 19.79
C GLN A 14 2.28 18.87 20.32
N LYS A 15 2.49 18.34 21.53
CA LYS A 15 1.48 17.56 22.26
C LYS A 15 0.23 18.41 22.49
N GLY A 16 0.40 19.65 22.97
CA GLY A 16 -0.71 20.59 23.16
C GLY A 16 -1.46 20.95 21.87
N LEU A 17 -0.76 21.11 20.74
CA LEU A 17 -1.40 21.32 19.42
C LEU A 17 -2.23 20.11 19.00
N MET A 18 -1.74 18.89 19.24
CA MET A 18 -2.48 17.65 18.95
C MET A 18 -3.73 17.51 19.80
N GLU A 19 -3.63 17.78 21.10
CA GLU A 19 -4.79 17.73 21.99
C GLU A 19 -5.85 18.75 21.59
N ALA A 20 -5.45 19.99 21.28
CA ALA A 20 -6.36 21.01 20.78
C ALA A 20 -7.05 20.58 19.48
N TYR A 21 -6.33 19.93 18.56
CA TYR A 21 -6.89 19.38 17.34
C TYR A 21 -7.93 18.28 17.62
N LEU A 22 -7.61 17.32 18.47
CA LEU A 22 -8.50 16.21 18.82
C LEU A 22 -9.77 16.71 19.53
N LEU A 23 -9.63 17.65 20.47
CA LEU A 23 -10.76 18.30 21.14
C LEU A 23 -11.66 19.05 20.15
N ALA A 24 -11.08 19.77 19.18
CA ALA A 24 -11.84 20.45 18.15
C ALA A 24 -12.61 19.45 17.25
N ARG A 25 -11.99 18.32 16.88
CA ARG A 25 -12.67 17.25 16.11
C ARG A 25 -13.82 16.65 16.91
N GLN A 26 -13.63 16.38 18.20
CA GLN A 26 -14.69 15.87 19.08
C GLN A 26 -15.84 16.88 19.22
N ALA A 27 -15.55 18.17 19.42
CA ALA A 27 -16.56 19.22 19.51
C ALA A 27 -17.37 19.39 18.20
N SER A 28 -16.77 19.07 17.06
CA SER A 28 -17.42 19.11 15.74
C SER A 28 -18.25 17.86 15.42
N GLY A 29 -18.49 16.98 16.40
CA GLY A 29 -19.23 15.73 16.20
C GLY A 29 -18.37 14.55 15.75
N GLY A 30 -17.05 14.66 15.78
CA GLY A 30 -16.11 13.57 15.53
C GLY A 30 -16.06 12.54 16.66
N ALA A 31 -15.33 11.44 16.43
CA ALA A 31 -15.16 10.39 17.42
C ALA A 31 -14.52 10.92 18.72
N SER A 32 -15.04 10.49 19.87
CA SER A 32 -14.42 10.72 21.17
C SER A 32 -13.08 10.01 21.25
N PHE A 33 -12.12 10.63 21.94
CA PHE A 33 -10.80 10.07 22.14
C PHE A 33 -10.47 9.99 23.63
N ARG A 34 -9.52 9.10 23.98
CA ARG A 34 -8.95 9.02 25.32
C ARG A 34 -7.43 9.15 25.23
N THR A 35 -6.87 10.01 26.07
CA THR A 35 -5.42 10.09 26.26
C THR A 35 -4.97 8.94 27.14
N VAL A 36 -3.94 8.21 26.72
CA VAL A 36 -3.33 7.13 27.50
C VAL A 36 -1.82 7.34 27.57
N ASP A 37 -1.28 7.22 28.79
CA ASP A 37 0.15 7.40 29.06
C ASP A 37 0.95 6.10 28.89
N SER A 38 0.26 4.98 28.69
CA SER A 38 0.88 3.67 28.53
C SER A 38 0.19 2.81 27.48
N PHE A 39 1.03 2.02 26.84
CA PHE A 39 0.70 1.07 25.79
C PHE A 39 0.14 -0.21 26.43
N GLU A 40 -1.16 -0.45 26.30
CA GLU A 40 -1.72 -1.80 26.48
C GLU A 40 -2.76 -2.10 25.39
N PRO A 41 -2.67 -3.28 24.72
CA PRO A 41 -3.60 -3.67 23.67
C PRO A 41 -5.08 -3.68 24.12
N ALA A 42 -5.32 -3.90 25.42
CA ALA A 42 -6.66 -3.93 26.02
C ALA A 42 -7.40 -2.59 25.92
N TYR A 43 -6.69 -1.47 25.81
CA TYR A 43 -7.32 -0.15 25.67
C TYR A 43 -7.82 0.12 24.25
N ALA A 44 -7.30 -0.60 23.26
CA ALA A 44 -7.59 -0.38 21.85
C ALA A 44 -9.02 -0.75 21.45
N SER A 45 -9.71 -1.61 22.23
CA SER A 45 -11.08 -2.07 21.97
C SER A 45 -12.18 -1.14 22.54
N SER A 46 -11.87 0.13 22.79
CA SER A 46 -12.83 1.07 23.41
C SER A 46 -12.69 2.51 22.89
N GLY A 47 -12.69 2.67 21.57
CA GLY A 47 -12.71 3.97 20.91
C GLY A 47 -11.33 4.50 20.50
N THR A 48 -11.30 5.74 20.02
CA THR A 48 -10.07 6.39 19.54
C THR A 48 -9.10 6.66 20.68
N LEU A 49 -7.81 6.39 20.46
CA LEU A 49 -6.76 6.61 21.45
C LEU A 49 -5.80 7.73 21.03
N TRP A 50 -5.33 8.48 22.00
CA TRP A 50 -4.22 9.40 21.87
C TRP A 50 -3.08 8.95 22.80
N ILE A 51 -1.94 8.61 22.21
CA ILE A 51 -0.69 8.28 22.91
C ILE A 51 0.26 9.46 22.70
N PRO A 52 0.41 10.38 23.66
CA PRO A 52 1.20 11.60 23.45
C PRO A 52 2.68 11.35 23.19
N GLU A 53 3.19 10.22 23.70
CA GLU A 53 4.59 9.82 23.62
C GLU A 53 4.72 8.31 23.40
N LEU A 54 5.16 7.95 22.20
CA LEU A 54 5.46 6.61 21.76
C LEU A 54 6.97 6.53 21.48
N PRO A 55 7.72 5.73 22.24
CA PRO A 55 9.12 5.46 21.90
C PRO A 55 9.20 4.75 20.54
N PHE A 56 10.14 5.15 19.69
CA PHE A 56 10.38 4.52 18.38
C PHE A 56 10.52 3.01 18.44
N SER A 57 11.15 2.48 19.50
CA SER A 57 11.33 1.04 19.71
C SER A 57 10.02 0.25 19.82
N ARG A 58 8.89 0.92 20.02
CA ARG A 58 7.55 0.31 20.16
C ARG A 58 6.66 0.53 18.95
N LEU A 59 7.15 1.19 17.90
CA LEU A 59 6.38 1.50 16.72
C LEU A 59 5.84 0.22 16.04
N ASP A 60 6.69 -0.79 15.90
CA ASP A 60 6.34 -2.08 15.33
C ASP A 60 5.20 -2.77 16.10
N GLU A 61 5.30 -2.75 17.43
CA GLU A 61 4.31 -3.32 18.35
C GLU A 61 2.95 -2.65 18.14
N LEU A 62 2.93 -1.32 18.00
CA LEU A 62 1.72 -0.54 17.77
C LEU A 62 1.07 -0.85 16.41
N LEU A 63 1.88 -0.90 15.35
CA LEU A 63 1.40 -1.18 13.99
C LEU A 63 0.88 -2.62 13.84
N ASP A 64 1.33 -3.54 14.70
CA ASP A 64 0.87 -4.92 14.72
C ASP A 64 -0.49 -5.12 15.39
N TRP A 65 -1.03 -4.13 16.12
CA TRP A 65 -2.38 -4.19 16.73
C TRP A 65 -3.53 -4.29 15.73
N GLY A 66 -3.27 -4.04 14.45
CA GLY A 66 -4.29 -4.17 13.41
C GLY A 66 -5.28 -3.01 13.35
N LEU A 67 -5.03 -1.94 14.11
CA LEU A 67 -5.78 -0.69 14.05
C LEU A 67 -5.08 0.31 13.13
N PRO A 68 -5.82 1.28 12.57
CA PRO A 68 -5.21 2.38 11.83
C PRO A 68 -4.43 3.24 12.82
N VAL A 69 -3.22 3.60 12.45
CA VAL A 69 -2.30 4.39 13.28
C VAL A 69 -1.91 5.64 12.52
N LEU A 70 -2.22 6.80 13.07
CA LEU A 70 -1.72 8.09 12.64
C LEU A 70 -0.53 8.48 13.53
N LEU A 71 0.67 8.44 12.97
CA LEU A 71 1.87 8.84 13.70
C LEU A 71 2.08 10.35 13.59
N CYS A 72 2.16 11.02 14.73
CA CYS A 72 2.47 12.44 14.83
C CYS A 72 3.99 12.57 14.95
N ALA A 73 4.65 12.87 13.84
CA ALA A 73 6.10 12.83 13.66
C ALA A 73 6.77 14.22 13.79
N GLY A 74 6.24 15.08 14.67
CA GLY A 74 6.89 16.33 15.11
C GLY A 74 7.61 17.14 14.02
N GLN A 75 8.91 17.38 14.20
CA GLN A 75 9.78 18.07 13.23
C GLN A 75 10.51 17.10 12.27
N LEU A 76 10.22 15.79 12.31
CA LEU A 76 10.91 14.76 11.53
C LEU A 76 10.68 14.89 10.01
N TYR A 77 9.69 15.67 9.57
CA TYR A 77 9.52 15.99 8.14
C TYR A 77 10.75 16.68 7.52
N ARG A 78 11.64 17.24 8.34
CA ARG A 78 12.88 17.90 7.90
C ARG A 78 14.05 16.94 7.75
N GLU A 79 13.90 15.69 8.19
CA GLU A 79 14.93 14.67 8.23
C GLU A 79 14.51 13.48 7.36
N PRO A 80 14.88 13.45 6.07
CA PRO A 80 14.44 12.43 5.13
C PRO A 80 14.76 11.00 5.56
N ASP A 81 15.91 10.79 6.21
CA ASP A 81 16.34 9.47 6.70
C ASP A 81 15.45 8.96 7.85
N GLU A 82 15.03 9.84 8.75
CA GLU A 82 14.10 9.47 9.83
C GLU A 82 12.69 9.23 9.29
N LEU A 83 12.25 10.03 8.32
CA LEU A 83 10.99 9.82 7.62
C LEU A 83 10.96 8.46 6.90
N ARG A 84 12.07 8.09 6.25
CA ARG A 84 12.25 6.79 5.62
C ARG A 84 12.11 5.65 6.63
N LYS A 85 12.77 5.72 7.78
CA LYS A 85 12.66 4.69 8.84
C LYS A 85 11.22 4.47 9.30
N LEU A 86 10.42 5.53 9.38
CA LEU A 86 9.00 5.42 9.75
C LEU A 86 8.20 4.64 8.70
N TYR A 87 8.40 4.95 7.42
CA TYR A 87 7.72 4.24 6.35
C TYR A 87 8.21 2.79 6.20
N GLU A 88 9.50 2.54 6.41
CA GLU A 88 10.08 1.18 6.46
C GLU A 88 9.50 0.35 7.63
N ALA A 89 9.23 0.98 8.78
CA ALA A 89 8.51 0.34 9.89
C ALA A 89 7.04 0.03 9.55
N GLY A 90 6.49 0.67 8.51
CA GLY A 90 5.13 0.46 8.02
C GLY A 90 4.14 1.56 8.37
N ALA A 91 4.62 2.76 8.70
CA ALA A 91 3.77 3.92 8.94
C ALA A 91 3.01 4.33 7.67
N GLY A 92 1.73 3.97 7.54
CA GLY A 92 0.93 4.35 6.36
C GLY A 92 0.43 5.79 6.36
N ALA A 93 0.39 6.45 7.53
CA ALA A 93 -0.10 7.81 7.67
C ALA A 93 0.70 8.58 8.73
N LEU A 94 1.16 9.78 8.36
CA LEU A 94 1.96 10.66 9.20
C LEU A 94 1.27 12.03 9.36
N PHE A 95 1.46 12.64 10.53
CA PHE A 95 1.01 13.97 10.87
C PHE A 95 2.14 14.82 11.43
N PHE A 96 2.17 16.10 11.11
CA PHE A 96 3.22 17.03 11.52
C PHE A 96 2.62 18.26 12.20
N PRO A 97 2.53 18.26 13.55
CA PRO A 97 1.92 19.37 14.28
C PRO A 97 2.68 20.69 14.06
N GLY A 98 1.94 21.75 13.71
CA GLY A 98 2.46 23.11 13.54
C GLY A 98 2.91 23.49 12.13
N LEU A 99 2.67 22.64 11.11
CA LEU A 99 2.68 23.09 9.72
C LEU A 99 1.31 23.68 9.37
N ASP A 100 1.28 24.79 8.60
CA ASP A 100 0.06 25.48 8.12
C ASP A 100 -0.81 24.64 7.16
N ASN A 101 -0.63 23.33 7.15
CA ASN A 101 -1.25 22.44 6.19
C ASN A 101 -2.69 22.14 6.62
N LEU A 102 -3.63 22.59 5.78
CA LEU A 102 -5.03 22.19 5.89
C LEU A 102 -5.14 20.68 5.65
N TYR A 103 -5.56 20.01 6.71
CA TYR A 103 -5.88 18.61 6.85
C TYR A 103 -6.48 17.98 5.59
N LEU A 104 -5.74 17.05 4.98
CA LEU A 104 -6.34 15.94 4.27
C LEU A 104 -5.55 14.71 4.69
N PHE A 105 -5.92 14.12 5.83
CA PHE A 105 -5.69 12.69 6.05
C PHE A 105 -6.56 11.93 5.05
N PRO A 106 -6.23 10.72 4.59
CA PRO A 106 -7.30 9.84 4.14
C PRO A 106 -8.29 9.75 5.31
N GLU A 107 -9.45 10.41 5.16
CA GLU A 107 -10.53 10.13 6.08
C GLU A 107 -10.84 8.66 5.89
N ILE A 108 -11.01 7.95 7.01
CA ILE A 108 -11.43 6.55 6.94
C ILE A 108 -12.72 6.54 6.14
N SER A 109 -12.66 5.97 4.94
CA SER A 109 -13.81 5.93 4.06
C SER A 109 -14.81 4.96 4.66
N GLU A 110 -15.86 5.48 5.29
CA GLU A 110 -16.97 4.66 5.81
C GLU A 110 -17.77 4.00 4.68
N ASP A 111 -17.65 4.54 3.45
CA ASP A 111 -18.33 4.03 2.26
C ASP A 111 -17.78 2.67 1.78
N THR A 112 -16.53 2.38 2.11
CA THR A 112 -15.81 1.21 1.61
C THR A 112 -16.00 0.02 2.55
N ASN A 113 -17.19 -0.57 2.56
CA ASN A 113 -17.45 -1.84 3.27
C ASN A 113 -16.81 -3.02 2.50
N GLY A 114 -15.48 -3.13 2.59
CA GLY A 114 -14.67 -4.12 1.90
C GLY A 114 -13.72 -4.88 2.82
N ALA A 115 -13.30 -6.05 2.39
CA ALA A 115 -12.27 -6.83 3.08
C ALA A 115 -10.96 -6.82 2.31
N ALA A 116 -9.86 -7.01 3.01
CA ALA A 116 -8.58 -7.26 2.39
C ALA A 116 -7.91 -8.51 2.96
N LEU A 117 -7.21 -9.26 2.12
CA LEU A 117 -6.42 -10.43 2.49
C LEU A 117 -4.95 -10.13 2.17
N LEU A 118 -4.11 -10.16 3.20
CA LEU A 118 -2.68 -9.92 3.12
C LEU A 118 -1.92 -11.24 3.27
N ILE A 119 -1.38 -11.73 2.16
CA ILE A 119 -0.64 -12.99 2.07
C ILE A 119 0.81 -12.63 1.75
N MET A 120 1.51 -12.13 2.75
CA MET A 120 2.88 -11.62 2.61
C MET A 120 3.62 -11.69 3.95
N ASP A 121 4.92 -11.97 3.87
CA ASP A 121 5.84 -12.03 5.02
C ASP A 121 6.80 -10.83 5.08
N ASP A 122 6.81 -10.01 4.02
CA ASP A 122 7.72 -8.90 3.81
C ASP A 122 7.50 -7.72 4.80
N PRO A 123 8.55 -6.94 5.18
CA PRO A 123 8.43 -5.73 6.00
C PRO A 123 7.33 -4.76 5.55
N PHE A 124 7.02 -4.70 4.25
CA PHE A 124 5.94 -3.86 3.74
C PHE A 124 4.54 -4.28 4.21
N ARG A 125 4.34 -5.46 4.81
CA ARG A 125 3.03 -5.93 5.30
C ARG A 125 2.30 -4.89 6.15
N ARG A 126 3.01 -4.23 7.06
CA ARG A 126 2.43 -3.19 7.93
C ARG A 126 1.98 -1.98 7.13
N LEU A 127 2.79 -1.54 6.16
CA LEU A 127 2.45 -0.45 5.26
C LEU A 127 1.17 -0.76 4.46
N TYR A 128 1.09 -1.92 3.83
CA TYR A 128 -0.10 -2.37 3.09
C TYR A 128 -1.34 -2.41 3.98
N ARG A 129 -1.19 -2.95 5.19
CA ARG A 129 -2.27 -2.99 6.18
C ARG A 129 -2.76 -1.59 6.53
N GLN A 130 -1.85 -0.66 6.85
CA GLN A 130 -2.22 0.72 7.16
C GLN A 130 -2.89 1.40 5.96
N ILE A 131 -2.38 1.21 4.74
CA ILE A 131 -2.98 1.75 3.52
C ILE A 131 -4.46 1.34 3.40
N LEU A 132 -4.72 0.04 3.55
CA LEU A 132 -6.06 -0.55 3.43
C LEU A 132 -6.99 -0.16 4.59
N LEU A 133 -6.49 -0.10 5.82
CA LEU A 133 -7.26 0.34 6.99
C LEU A 133 -7.80 1.76 6.80
N PHE A 134 -6.94 2.71 6.44
CA PHE A 134 -7.35 4.09 6.18
C PHE A 134 -8.25 4.22 4.94
N ALA A 135 -8.19 3.26 4.00
CA ALA A 135 -9.12 3.18 2.88
C ALA A 135 -10.47 2.54 3.25
N GLY A 136 -10.68 2.16 4.52
CA GLY A 136 -11.94 1.59 5.02
C GLY A 136 -12.05 0.07 4.89
N TYR A 137 -11.03 -0.61 4.35
CA TYR A 137 -11.04 -2.07 4.30
C TYR A 137 -10.78 -2.66 5.68
N SER A 138 -11.23 -3.91 5.87
CA SER A 138 -10.88 -4.74 7.03
C SER A 138 -9.79 -5.76 6.63
N PRO A 139 -8.48 -5.48 6.84
CA PRO A 139 -7.43 -6.37 6.39
C PRO A 139 -7.25 -7.54 7.34
N ARG A 140 -7.08 -8.71 6.76
CA ARG A 140 -6.78 -9.96 7.47
C ARG A 140 -5.46 -10.51 6.98
N GLY A 141 -4.71 -11.12 7.89
CA GLY A 141 -3.45 -11.80 7.57
C GLY A 141 -3.39 -13.21 8.16
N ASP A 142 -4.53 -13.78 8.52
CA ASP A 142 -4.67 -15.03 9.28
C ASP A 142 -4.68 -16.30 8.40
N LEU A 143 -4.61 -16.17 7.09
CA LEU A 143 -4.51 -17.32 6.19
C LEU A 143 -3.19 -18.08 6.42
N SER A 144 -3.30 -19.29 6.96
CA SER A 144 -2.16 -20.19 7.24
C SER A 144 -1.88 -21.18 6.12
N SER A 145 -2.85 -21.43 5.24
CA SER A 145 -2.75 -22.42 4.16
C SER A 145 -3.52 -21.96 2.94
N ALA A 146 -2.95 -22.19 1.76
CA ALA A 146 -3.60 -21.87 0.48
C ALA A 146 -4.94 -22.61 0.30
N LYS A 147 -5.09 -23.81 0.88
CA LYS A 147 -6.30 -24.64 0.76
C LYS A 147 -7.52 -24.00 1.42
N ASP A 148 -7.31 -23.13 2.40
CA ASP A 148 -8.39 -22.53 3.18
C ASP A 148 -8.95 -21.26 2.51
N ILE A 149 -8.36 -20.80 1.39
CA ILE A 149 -8.78 -19.55 0.74
C ILE A 149 -10.25 -19.58 0.32
N SER A 150 -10.76 -20.72 -0.14
CA SER A 150 -12.17 -20.86 -0.52
C SER A 150 -13.09 -20.63 0.68
N LEU A 151 -12.75 -21.20 1.85
CA LEU A 151 -13.52 -21.01 3.08
C LEU A 151 -13.47 -19.55 3.54
N VAL A 152 -12.29 -18.92 3.46
CA VAL A 152 -12.13 -17.50 3.82
C VAL A 152 -12.97 -16.61 2.91
N LEU A 153 -12.98 -16.86 1.60
CA LEU A 153 -13.75 -16.06 0.64
C LEU A 153 -15.27 -16.24 0.82
N GLU A 154 -15.75 -17.44 1.17
CA GLU A 154 -17.16 -17.64 1.54
C GLU A 154 -17.54 -16.81 2.78
N GLY A 155 -16.66 -16.72 3.77
CA GLY A 155 -16.87 -15.86 4.95
C GLY A 155 -16.87 -14.37 4.65
N LEU A 156 -16.44 -13.95 3.46
CA LEU A 156 -16.37 -12.56 3.01
C LEU A 156 -17.41 -12.23 1.93
N ARG A 157 -18.39 -13.11 1.70
CA ARG A 157 -19.35 -12.98 0.59
C ARG A 157 -20.21 -11.71 0.64
N GLU A 158 -20.49 -11.21 1.84
CA GLU A 158 -21.26 -9.97 2.07
C GLU A 158 -20.44 -8.69 1.82
N GLN A 159 -19.13 -8.81 1.64
CA GLN A 159 -18.26 -7.67 1.38
C GLN A 159 -18.48 -7.13 -0.04
N LYS A 160 -18.56 -5.81 -0.18
CA LYS A 160 -18.77 -5.17 -1.50
C LYS A 160 -17.57 -5.38 -2.41
N GLN A 161 -16.38 -5.34 -1.83
CA GLN A 161 -15.11 -5.53 -2.52
C GLN A 161 -14.14 -6.34 -1.66
N ILE A 162 -13.32 -7.15 -2.30
CA ILE A 162 -12.29 -7.96 -1.66
C ILE A 162 -10.97 -7.70 -2.38
N VAL A 163 -10.00 -7.11 -1.67
CA VAL A 163 -8.64 -6.91 -2.20
C VAL A 163 -7.73 -8.00 -1.66
N ILE A 164 -7.14 -8.80 -2.55
CA ILE A 164 -6.17 -9.84 -2.18
C ILE A 164 -4.80 -9.33 -2.59
N VAL A 165 -3.91 -9.12 -1.62
CA VAL A 165 -2.51 -8.82 -1.83
C VAL A 165 -1.72 -10.08 -1.53
N ALA A 166 -1.11 -10.69 -2.54
CA ALA A 166 -0.33 -11.91 -2.37
C ALA A 166 1.10 -11.72 -2.88
N ASP A 167 2.06 -11.86 -1.96
CA ASP A 167 3.48 -11.89 -2.26
C ASP A 167 3.89 -13.30 -2.65
N LEU A 168 4.41 -13.45 -3.86
CA LEU A 168 4.86 -14.73 -4.38
C LEU A 168 6.06 -15.30 -3.62
N ASP A 169 6.82 -14.46 -2.92
CA ASP A 169 7.94 -14.85 -2.05
C ASP A 169 7.50 -15.14 -0.59
N CYS A 170 6.19 -15.22 -0.33
CA CYS A 170 5.66 -15.58 0.98
C CYS A 170 6.03 -17.02 1.35
N ASN A 171 6.71 -17.20 2.49
CA ASN A 171 7.13 -18.50 3.02
C ASN A 171 6.00 -19.20 3.77
N ARG A 172 5.05 -18.44 4.32
CA ARG A 172 3.97 -18.99 5.14
C ARG A 172 2.89 -19.72 4.34
N VAL A 173 2.67 -19.31 3.08
CA VAL A 173 1.59 -19.84 2.23
C VAL A 173 2.17 -20.20 0.87
N ASP A 174 1.90 -21.42 0.40
CA ASP A 174 2.20 -21.81 -0.99
C ASP A 174 1.37 -20.96 -1.96
N THR A 175 2.01 -19.94 -2.53
CA THR A 175 1.36 -18.95 -3.38
C THR A 175 1.00 -19.49 -4.76
N LEU A 176 1.66 -20.54 -5.25
CA LEU A 176 1.27 -21.21 -6.49
C LEU A 176 -0.03 -22.00 -6.29
N LEU A 177 -0.09 -22.78 -5.21
CA LEU A 177 -1.32 -23.47 -4.84
C LEU A 177 -2.45 -22.47 -4.61
N LEU A 178 -2.16 -21.36 -3.92
CA LEU A 178 -3.13 -20.27 -3.73
C LEU A 178 -3.68 -19.76 -5.07
N CYS A 179 -2.83 -19.55 -6.07
CA CYS A 179 -3.28 -19.11 -7.40
C CYS A 179 -4.25 -20.11 -8.04
N HIS A 180 -3.96 -21.40 -7.91
CA HIS A 180 -4.83 -22.47 -8.42
C HIS A 180 -6.18 -22.53 -7.68
N GLU A 181 -6.17 -22.41 -6.35
CA GLU A 181 -7.39 -22.41 -5.54
C GLU A 181 -8.25 -21.17 -5.84
N LEU A 182 -7.63 -20.00 -6.02
CA LEU A 182 -8.32 -18.77 -6.43
C LEU A 182 -8.97 -18.89 -7.82
N ASP A 183 -8.25 -19.42 -8.82
CA ASP A 183 -8.82 -19.69 -10.16
C ASP A 183 -10.01 -20.65 -10.06
N SER A 184 -9.86 -21.76 -9.31
CA SER A 184 -10.96 -22.70 -9.11
C SER A 184 -12.16 -22.05 -8.41
N TYR A 185 -11.93 -21.22 -7.40
CA TYR A 185 -13.00 -20.54 -6.67
C TYR A 185 -13.77 -19.56 -7.56
N ILE A 186 -13.06 -18.72 -8.31
CA ILE A 186 -13.65 -17.71 -9.20
C ILE A 186 -14.48 -18.37 -10.31
N ARG A 187 -13.99 -19.49 -10.88
CA ARG A 187 -14.75 -20.26 -11.89
C ARG A 187 -16.03 -20.87 -11.33
N LYS A 188 -15.98 -21.40 -10.11
CA LYS A 188 -17.15 -21.97 -9.43
C LYS A 188 -18.14 -20.89 -8.97
N ASN A 189 -17.65 -19.68 -8.69
CA ASN A 189 -18.43 -18.54 -8.19
C ASN A 189 -18.28 -17.29 -9.09
N PRO A 190 -18.84 -17.27 -10.32
CA PRO A 190 -18.66 -16.16 -11.26
C PRO A 190 -19.11 -14.80 -10.73
N SER A 191 -20.12 -14.75 -9.86
CA SER A 191 -20.61 -13.52 -9.23
C SER A 191 -19.59 -12.86 -8.31
N MET A 192 -18.63 -13.61 -7.76
CA MET A 192 -17.55 -13.09 -6.92
C MET A 192 -16.41 -12.47 -7.74
N SER A 193 -16.25 -12.87 -9.00
CA SER A 193 -15.19 -12.37 -9.90
C SER A 193 -15.17 -10.83 -9.98
N GLY A 194 -16.35 -10.21 -10.08
CA GLY A 194 -16.48 -8.75 -10.16
C GLY A 194 -16.13 -8.00 -8.87
N ARG A 195 -16.06 -8.69 -7.72
CA ARG A 195 -15.76 -8.11 -6.40
C ARG A 195 -14.33 -8.32 -5.95
N ILE A 196 -13.69 -9.38 -6.45
CA ILE A 196 -12.32 -9.73 -6.09
C ILE A 196 -11.34 -8.93 -6.95
N ARG A 197 -10.34 -8.34 -6.31
CA ARG A 197 -9.23 -7.61 -6.93
C ARG A 197 -7.93 -8.21 -6.42
N ILE A 198 -7.12 -8.78 -7.31
CA ILE A 198 -5.90 -9.51 -6.93
C ILE A 198 -4.68 -8.70 -7.35
N LEU A 199 -3.88 -8.31 -6.37
CA LEU A 199 -2.59 -7.67 -6.52
C LEU A 199 -1.50 -8.71 -6.18
N LEU A 200 -0.78 -9.18 -7.19
CA LEU A 200 0.34 -10.10 -7.00
C LEU A 200 1.66 -9.33 -6.93
N LEU A 201 2.50 -9.69 -5.97
CA LEU A 201 3.78 -9.06 -5.71
C LEU A 201 4.92 -10.07 -5.90
N LYS A 202 6.09 -9.59 -6.36
CA LYS A 202 7.34 -10.34 -6.39
C LYS A 202 8.50 -9.38 -6.27
N ASP A 203 9.42 -9.62 -5.34
CA ASP A 203 10.73 -8.97 -5.38
C ASP A 203 11.63 -9.77 -6.32
N PHE A 204 11.86 -9.27 -7.53
CA PHE A 204 12.67 -9.98 -8.54
C PHE A 204 14.15 -10.11 -8.16
N LYS A 205 14.62 -9.42 -7.12
CA LYS A 205 15.96 -9.62 -6.57
C LYS A 205 16.03 -10.82 -5.63
N LYS A 206 14.91 -11.23 -5.01
CA LYS A 206 14.88 -12.39 -4.13
C LYS A 206 14.88 -13.69 -4.95
N PRO A 207 15.72 -14.67 -4.57
CA PRO A 207 15.66 -16.00 -5.17
C PRO A 207 14.29 -16.62 -4.88
N GLY A 208 13.74 -17.34 -5.84
CA GLY A 208 12.39 -17.88 -5.70
C GLY A 208 11.77 -18.18 -7.05
N LEU A 209 10.45 -18.04 -7.11
CA LEU A 209 9.68 -18.38 -8.29
C LEU A 209 10.03 -17.49 -9.49
N ASP A 210 10.37 -18.11 -10.60
CA ASP A 210 10.68 -17.42 -11.86
C ASP A 210 9.37 -17.12 -12.64
N PRO A 211 9.09 -15.84 -12.95
CA PRO A 211 7.91 -15.41 -13.71
C PRO A 211 7.67 -16.15 -15.02
N ALA A 212 8.72 -16.62 -15.69
CA ALA A 212 8.61 -17.38 -16.94
C ALA A 212 7.88 -18.72 -16.73
N TYR A 213 8.17 -19.41 -15.63
CA TYR A 213 7.57 -20.70 -15.28
C TYR A 213 6.20 -20.54 -14.64
N MET A 214 5.95 -19.42 -13.97
CA MET A 214 4.66 -19.13 -13.31
C MET A 214 3.56 -18.66 -14.26
N ARG A 215 3.93 -18.24 -15.47
CA ARG A 215 3.06 -17.50 -16.39
C ARG A 215 1.71 -18.19 -16.61
N SER A 216 1.68 -19.50 -16.88
CA SER A 216 0.46 -20.24 -17.19
C SER A 216 -0.51 -20.38 -16.00
N SER A 217 0.00 -20.46 -14.77
CA SER A 217 -0.82 -20.54 -13.56
C SER A 217 -1.30 -19.16 -13.11
N VAL A 218 -0.41 -18.16 -13.15
CA VAL A 218 -0.69 -16.81 -12.62
C VAL A 218 -1.56 -15.98 -13.56
N GLN A 219 -1.41 -16.12 -14.88
CA GLN A 219 -2.21 -15.41 -15.89
C GLN A 219 -3.72 -15.58 -15.73
N LYS A 220 -4.15 -16.68 -15.08
CA LYS A 220 -5.56 -17.00 -14.88
C LYS A 220 -6.24 -16.08 -13.87
N ILE A 221 -5.46 -15.50 -12.94
CA ILE A 221 -5.99 -14.69 -11.84
C ILE A 221 -5.46 -13.26 -11.82
N ALA A 222 -4.31 -13.00 -12.45
CA ALA A 222 -3.69 -11.69 -12.50
C ALA A 222 -3.10 -11.41 -13.87
N ARG A 223 -3.18 -10.14 -14.31
CA ARG A 223 -2.54 -9.71 -15.56
C ARG A 223 -1.10 -9.26 -15.36
N ARG A 224 -0.70 -9.00 -14.11
CA ARG A 224 0.57 -8.36 -13.76
C ARG A 224 1.07 -8.85 -12.43
N ILE A 225 2.39 -8.82 -12.29
CA ILE A 225 3.10 -9.04 -11.04
C ILE A 225 3.86 -7.75 -10.77
N PHE A 226 3.61 -7.13 -9.61
CA PHE A 226 4.21 -5.86 -9.22
C PHE A 226 5.43 -6.10 -8.32
N HIS A 227 6.39 -5.19 -8.37
CA HIS A 227 7.31 -5.07 -7.24
C HIS A 227 6.53 -4.67 -5.97
N PRO A 228 6.88 -5.12 -4.76
CA PRO A 228 6.20 -4.70 -3.53
C PRO A 228 6.06 -3.18 -3.40
N MET A 229 7.09 -2.41 -3.74
CA MET A 229 7.01 -0.94 -3.70
C MET A 229 6.08 -0.36 -4.78
N GLU A 230 6.06 -0.93 -5.98
CA GLU A 230 5.13 -0.51 -7.04
C GLU A 230 3.68 -0.86 -6.69
N GLY A 231 3.45 -2.00 -6.04
CA GLY A 231 2.15 -2.39 -5.52
C GLY A 231 1.65 -1.44 -4.43
N ALA A 232 2.53 -1.03 -3.50
CA ALA A 232 2.20 -0.03 -2.49
C ALA A 232 1.85 1.32 -3.13
N LEU A 233 2.63 1.77 -4.13
CA LEU A 233 2.32 2.98 -4.91
C LEU A 233 0.96 2.90 -5.59
N ALA A 234 0.65 1.76 -6.21
CA ALA A 234 -0.64 1.55 -6.86
C ALA A 234 -1.80 1.64 -5.86
N LEU A 235 -1.65 1.10 -4.65
CA LEU A 235 -2.67 1.22 -3.60
C LEU A 235 -2.80 2.65 -3.08
N VAL A 236 -1.70 3.35 -2.79
CA VAL A 236 -1.77 4.75 -2.35
C VAL A 236 -2.42 5.62 -3.42
N GLU A 237 -1.99 5.49 -4.69
CA GLU A 237 -2.58 6.26 -5.80
C GLU A 237 -4.08 5.98 -5.94
N SER A 238 -4.48 4.70 -5.90
CA SER A 238 -5.85 4.31 -6.16
C SER A 238 -6.82 4.49 -4.99
N LEU A 239 -6.34 4.39 -3.76
CA LEU A 239 -7.19 4.44 -2.57
C LEU A 239 -7.16 5.81 -1.89
N TYR A 240 -6.05 6.53 -1.96
CA TYR A 240 -5.92 7.83 -1.29
C TYR A 240 -6.05 9.02 -2.23
N LEU A 241 -5.54 8.88 -3.46
CA LEU A 241 -5.38 10.03 -4.36
C LEU A 241 -6.44 10.06 -5.48
N TYR A 242 -6.92 8.90 -5.92
CA TYR A 242 -7.96 8.79 -6.94
C TYR A 242 -9.27 9.45 -6.50
N GLY A 243 -9.90 10.19 -7.41
CA GLY A 243 -11.18 10.86 -7.17
C GLY A 243 -11.08 12.15 -6.36
N ILE A 244 -9.89 12.60 -5.99
CA ILE A 244 -9.71 13.91 -5.36
C ILE A 244 -10.02 15.03 -6.36
N PRO A 245 -10.77 16.08 -5.96
CA PRO A 245 -11.16 17.16 -6.84
C PRO A 245 -9.97 17.79 -7.60
N ASP A 246 -10.16 17.97 -8.91
CA ASP A 246 -9.12 18.38 -9.86
C ASP A 246 -8.47 19.74 -9.50
N GLU A 247 -9.20 20.63 -8.83
CA GLU A 247 -8.70 21.93 -8.34
C GLU A 247 -7.53 21.77 -7.35
N MET A 248 -7.51 20.68 -6.58
CA MET A 248 -6.41 20.37 -5.67
C MET A 248 -5.33 19.50 -6.33
N ALA A 249 -5.69 18.61 -7.25
CA ALA A 249 -4.80 17.56 -7.72
C ALA A 249 -4.04 17.84 -9.03
N GLY A 250 -4.63 18.51 -10.04
CA GLY A 250 -3.97 18.75 -11.34
C GLY A 250 -3.37 17.52 -12.07
N ALA A 251 -3.53 16.32 -11.51
CA ALA A 251 -2.94 15.05 -11.89
C ALA A 251 -4.05 14.00 -11.96
N ARG A 252 -4.10 13.27 -13.08
CA ARG A 252 -5.08 12.20 -13.28
C ARG A 252 -4.62 10.92 -12.56
N PHE A 253 -4.85 10.85 -11.26
CA PHE A 253 -4.67 9.62 -10.49
C PHE A 253 -5.57 8.51 -11.03
N ARG A 254 -5.15 7.25 -10.89
CA ARG A 254 -5.85 6.09 -11.45
C ARG A 254 -6.49 5.24 -10.37
N ASN A 255 -7.66 4.67 -10.67
CA ASN A 255 -8.28 3.68 -9.79
C ASN A 255 -7.55 2.33 -9.84
N LEU A 256 -7.86 1.47 -8.86
CA LEU A 256 -7.21 0.17 -8.70
C LEU A 256 -7.47 -0.76 -9.89
N GLU A 257 -8.67 -0.71 -10.47
CA GLU A 257 -9.04 -1.54 -11.63
C GLU A 257 -8.17 -1.23 -12.84
N THR A 258 -7.86 0.06 -13.05
CA THR A 258 -6.93 0.50 -14.09
C THR A 258 -5.58 -0.17 -13.88
N PHE A 259 -4.99 -0.07 -12.67
CA PHE A 259 -3.70 -0.68 -12.34
C PHE A 259 -3.64 -2.18 -12.61
N LEU A 260 -4.66 -2.91 -12.17
CA LEU A 260 -4.68 -4.36 -12.23
C LEU A 260 -4.95 -4.90 -13.64
N TYR A 261 -5.83 -4.24 -14.42
CA TYR A 261 -6.38 -4.86 -15.62
C TYR A 261 -6.15 -4.12 -16.93
N ALA A 262 -5.76 -2.85 -16.96
CA ALA A 262 -5.61 -2.14 -18.22
C ALA A 262 -4.52 -2.78 -19.12
N ASN A 263 -4.81 -2.88 -20.43
CA ASN A 263 -3.93 -3.56 -21.39
C ASN A 263 -2.61 -2.80 -21.63
N ARG A 264 -2.65 -1.47 -21.52
CA ARG A 264 -1.49 -0.59 -21.59
C ARG A 264 -1.54 0.32 -20.37
N ILE A 265 -0.82 -0.06 -19.33
CA ILE A 265 -0.25 0.96 -18.46
C ILE A 265 1.21 0.88 -18.79
N GLN A 266 1.72 1.91 -19.44
CA GLN A 266 3.12 2.19 -19.26
C GLN A 266 3.30 2.33 -17.73
N SER A 267 3.96 1.36 -17.09
CA SER A 267 4.29 1.41 -15.65
C SER A 267 4.63 2.85 -15.29
N LEU A 268 3.74 3.50 -14.55
CA LEU A 268 3.84 4.90 -14.12
C LEU A 268 4.15 6.01 -15.19
N ARG A 269 4.15 5.78 -16.51
CA ARG A 269 4.49 6.81 -17.53
C ARG A 269 3.24 7.40 -18.21
N ALA A 270 3.14 8.71 -18.39
CA ALA A 270 4.06 9.54 -19.18
C ALA A 270 5.05 10.46 -18.43
N ASP A 271 4.86 10.79 -17.14
CA ASP A 271 5.79 11.66 -16.39
C ASP A 271 5.53 11.53 -14.88
N PRO A 272 5.95 10.43 -14.24
CA PRO A 272 5.77 10.27 -12.81
C PRO A 272 6.61 11.28 -12.01
N ASP A 273 7.68 11.81 -12.58
CA ASP A 273 8.42 12.96 -12.03
C ASP A 273 7.58 14.24 -12.04
N ARG A 274 6.63 14.40 -12.97
CA ARG A 274 5.65 15.49 -12.93
C ARG A 274 4.57 15.25 -11.88
N ILE A 275 4.09 14.02 -11.68
CA ILE A 275 3.18 13.72 -10.56
C ILE A 275 3.89 14.01 -9.23
N PHE A 276 5.14 13.56 -9.09
CA PHE A 276 5.99 13.84 -7.95
C PHE A 276 6.23 15.34 -7.77
N ARG A 277 6.67 16.08 -8.80
CA ARG A 277 6.87 17.54 -8.72
C ARG A 277 5.58 18.29 -8.38
N ASN A 278 4.45 17.87 -8.93
CA ASN A 278 3.15 18.47 -8.65
C ASN A 278 2.69 18.18 -7.21
N ALA A 279 2.79 16.95 -6.75
CA ALA A 279 2.46 16.57 -5.38
C ALA A 279 3.43 17.20 -4.36
N SER A 280 4.73 17.23 -4.67
CA SER A 280 5.78 17.85 -3.85
C SER A 280 5.61 19.36 -3.71
N SER A 281 5.38 20.07 -4.83
CA SER A 281 5.11 21.53 -4.80
C SER A 281 3.80 21.89 -4.08
N ARG A 282 2.87 20.94 -3.97
CA ARG A 282 1.57 21.10 -3.30
C ARG A 282 1.50 20.38 -1.96
N LEU A 283 2.62 19.92 -1.41
CA LEU A 283 2.69 19.23 -0.10
C LEU A 283 2.01 20.01 1.01
N LYS A 284 2.04 21.35 0.94
CA LYS A 284 1.36 22.23 1.89
C LYS A 284 -0.17 22.07 1.91
N SER A 285 -0.73 21.56 0.82
CA SER A 285 -2.17 21.35 0.63
C SER A 285 -2.54 19.87 0.50
N PHE A 286 -1.57 18.94 0.53
CA PHE A 286 -1.78 17.57 0.08
C PHE A 286 -0.98 16.51 0.85
N SER A 287 -1.17 16.46 2.18
CA SER A 287 -0.52 15.48 3.06
C SER A 287 -0.80 14.02 2.68
N ARG A 288 -1.93 13.70 2.04
CA ARG A 288 -2.25 12.34 1.54
C ARG A 288 -1.21 11.79 0.57
N ALA A 289 -0.46 12.65 -0.12
CA ALA A 289 0.57 12.23 -1.07
C ALA A 289 1.92 11.95 -0.45
N LEU A 290 2.15 12.22 0.84
CA LEU A 290 3.45 11.97 1.48
C LEU A 290 3.91 10.50 1.35
N PRO A 291 3.06 9.49 1.63
CA PRO A 291 3.45 8.10 1.40
C PRO A 291 3.77 7.82 -0.07
N PHE A 292 3.04 8.44 -1.01
CA PHE A 292 3.28 8.29 -2.45
C PHE A 292 4.64 8.88 -2.86
N LEU A 293 4.98 10.07 -2.38
CA LEU A 293 6.25 10.74 -2.71
C LEU A 293 7.44 9.92 -2.22
N TRP A 294 7.41 9.46 -0.96
CA TRP A 294 8.47 8.63 -0.41
C TRP A 294 8.60 7.29 -1.17
N LEU A 295 7.49 6.57 -1.35
CA LEU A 295 7.49 5.30 -2.09
C LEU A 295 8.02 5.47 -3.52
N TYR A 296 7.74 6.61 -4.14
CA TYR A 296 8.17 6.90 -5.50
C TYR A 296 9.67 7.17 -5.59
N ASP A 297 10.23 7.95 -4.65
CA ASP A 297 11.68 8.19 -4.60
C ASP A 297 12.45 6.88 -4.42
N GLU A 298 12.02 6.02 -3.50
CA GLU A 298 12.63 4.70 -3.31
C GLU A 298 12.47 3.79 -4.54
N PHE A 299 11.28 3.78 -5.17
CA PHE A 299 11.04 2.99 -6.37
C PHE A 299 11.88 3.46 -7.56
N ARG A 300 12.08 4.78 -7.72
CA ARG A 300 12.92 5.36 -8.79
C ARG A 300 14.34 4.80 -8.73
N ASP A 301 14.89 4.69 -7.52
CA ASP A 301 16.26 4.25 -7.29
C ASP A 301 16.42 2.72 -7.49
N LEU A 302 15.30 1.98 -7.60
CA LEU A 302 15.33 0.54 -7.85
C LEU A 302 15.52 0.16 -9.32
N SER A 303 15.32 1.08 -10.27
CA SER A 303 15.59 1.11 -11.75
C SER A 303 15.58 -0.19 -12.60
N SER A 304 15.27 -1.35 -12.01
CA SER A 304 15.56 -2.70 -12.51
C SER A 304 14.47 -3.73 -12.18
N THR A 305 13.46 -3.37 -11.38
CA THR A 305 12.48 -4.32 -10.80
C THR A 305 11.02 -4.07 -11.20
N GLY A 306 10.76 -3.37 -12.31
CA GLY A 306 9.40 -2.98 -12.70
C GLY A 306 8.42 -4.16 -12.91
N ALA A 307 7.12 -3.88 -12.84
CA ALA A 307 6.06 -4.87 -12.99
C ALA A 307 6.17 -5.67 -14.30
N ILE A 308 6.03 -7.00 -14.18
CA ILE A 308 5.97 -7.90 -15.33
C ILE A 308 4.52 -8.00 -15.80
N THR A 309 4.31 -7.71 -17.09
CA THR A 309 3.01 -7.89 -17.75
C THR A 309 2.89 -9.33 -18.26
N LEU A 310 1.83 -10.03 -17.87
CA LEU A 310 1.63 -11.42 -18.23
C LEU A 310 0.80 -11.59 -19.51
N GLN A 311 0.69 -10.60 -20.41
CA GLN A 311 -0.14 -10.76 -21.62
C GLN A 311 0.48 -11.70 -22.65
N PRO A 312 -0.30 -12.54 -23.36
CA PRO A 312 0.21 -13.46 -24.39
C PRO A 312 0.77 -12.76 -25.64
N ASP A 313 0.26 -11.57 -26.00
CA ASP A 313 0.57 -10.92 -27.29
C ASP A 313 1.60 -9.77 -27.19
N VAL A 314 2.20 -9.56 -26.02
CA VAL A 314 3.30 -8.61 -25.84
C VAL A 314 4.61 -9.39 -25.96
N ASN A 315 5.31 -9.10 -27.05
CA ASN A 315 6.60 -9.71 -27.42
C ASN A 315 7.53 -9.83 -26.19
N PRO A 316 8.01 -11.04 -25.83
CA PRO A 316 8.79 -11.24 -24.61
C PRO A 316 10.09 -10.43 -24.53
N GLY A 317 10.59 -9.93 -25.67
CA GLY A 317 11.74 -9.03 -25.73
C GLY A 317 11.53 -7.66 -25.05
N ASN A 318 10.29 -7.28 -24.72
CA ASN A 318 9.98 -6.06 -23.96
C ASN A 318 9.53 -6.33 -22.51
N LEU A 319 9.55 -7.59 -22.05
CA LEU A 319 9.16 -7.98 -20.69
C LEU A 319 10.23 -7.64 -19.62
N PHE A 320 11.45 -7.33 -20.04
CA PHE A 320 12.57 -7.01 -19.16
C PHE A 320 12.89 -5.52 -19.21
N TYR A 321 11.94 -4.66 -18.82
CA TYR A 321 12.32 -3.32 -18.36
C TYR A 321 12.90 -3.45 -16.95
N GLY A 322 14.15 -3.93 -16.88
CA GLY A 322 14.95 -3.77 -15.67
C GLY A 322 15.99 -4.83 -15.35
N ILE A 323 15.81 -6.09 -15.75
CA ILE A 323 16.80 -7.14 -15.46
C ILE A 323 17.91 -7.10 -16.50
N ARG A 324 18.85 -6.15 -16.36
CA ARG A 324 20.17 -6.28 -16.99
C ARG A 324 21.03 -7.13 -16.06
N GLY A 325 21.23 -8.40 -16.43
CA GLY A 325 22.24 -9.23 -15.75
C GLY A 325 23.62 -8.58 -15.87
N PRO A 326 24.51 -8.76 -14.87
CA PRO A 326 25.89 -8.29 -14.96
C PRO A 326 26.62 -9.14 -16.00
N GLY A 327 26.67 -8.66 -17.24
CA GLY A 327 27.28 -9.38 -18.36
C GLY A 327 26.78 -8.97 -19.75
N ALA A 328 25.71 -8.17 -19.88
CA ALA A 328 25.26 -7.65 -21.17
C ALA A 328 26.05 -6.40 -21.60
N SER A 329 27.36 -6.54 -21.75
CA SER A 329 28.17 -5.73 -22.65
C SER A 329 28.35 -6.54 -23.93
N GLY A 330 27.60 -6.20 -24.98
CA GLY A 330 27.64 -6.95 -26.23
C GLY A 330 26.87 -6.25 -27.32
N GLU A 331 27.59 -5.36 -28.00
CA GLU A 331 27.56 -5.12 -29.44
C GLU A 331 26.23 -5.18 -30.19
N SER A 332 25.88 -4.02 -30.75
CA SER A 332 25.07 -3.89 -31.94
C SER A 332 25.60 -4.79 -33.07
N LEU A 333 24.96 -5.93 -33.29
CA LEU A 333 24.98 -6.60 -34.59
C LEU A 333 24.14 -5.77 -35.56
N GLN A 334 24.76 -4.71 -36.09
CA GLN A 334 24.34 -4.11 -37.35
C GLN A 334 25.02 -4.86 -38.49
N ASN A 335 24.19 -5.41 -39.38
CA ASN A 335 24.46 -5.66 -40.79
C ASN A 335 25.64 -6.57 -41.16
N LEU A 336 25.34 -7.85 -41.39
CA LEU A 336 26.03 -8.65 -42.41
C LEU A 336 24.98 -9.40 -43.25
N ASP A 337 24.47 -8.70 -44.26
CA ASP A 337 24.07 -9.28 -45.55
C ASP A 337 24.49 -8.28 -46.65
N LYS A 338 25.76 -8.41 -47.05
CA LYS A 338 26.30 -8.13 -48.38
C LYS A 338 27.51 -9.02 -48.61
#